data_AF-A0A0N0NEC4-F1
#
_entry.id   AF-A0A0N0NEC4-F1
#
_cell.length_a   1.000
_cell.length_b   1.000
_cell.length_c   1.000
_cell.angle_alpha   90.00
_cell.angle_beta   90.00
_cell.angle_gamma   90.00
#
_symmetry.space_group_name_H-M   'P 1'
#
loop_
_entity.id
_entity.type
_entity.pdbx_description
1 polymer ?
#
loop_
_entity_poly.entity_id
_entity_poly.type
_entity_poly.pdbx_seq_one_letter_code
_entity_poly.pdbx_strand_id
1 'polypeptide(L)'
;MADGVRSPLVRWLREIWEIRLYRYLALLITAAVLTGLVFAVRAVTDEDRSCAPGVARPAGSDECVGVATGAYDFGHPQLRDAVRAIDRENDRLKAGGYVTVALMLPYTAATPSTLSDIQHEVQGAYLAQWQANHTSNGQAPAIRLVLANPGATSDHWRTMVDRLERMAKGADRLRAVAGVGQSTDNNKKAVAELTRRGIPVVGASITADNLANGQHGKDPFPGLARVSPTNTDEARALASFAKVDAGRALLVYDKPGDPYTRTLQTSFAALLKGSPYEPQPFTPPADRTQEGTTANTFRQITHLVCDTSAETDTILFAGRHTQLRQFVNALGTRGCQNRKFTVLTGDEGSYLSGDKKLDRTALTHNLSVRYTSLAHPDAWVNAPVTLRGGSAADAKVLTDLLARSAREPVGPIGDIALEDGQLIIGFDAMTLAVHGIREATPDGATVPPLADVGLQWPQVKGSLRVSGASGWICLDVHGNPYDKAVPIVELHPDGGSRFVRIAWPEGKPPTTECLPPS
;
A
#
# COMPACT_ATOMS: atom_id res chain seq x y z
N MET A 1 99.91 8.22 23.32
CA MET A 1 99.07 9.44 23.47
C MET A 1 98.18 9.50 22.24
N ALA A 2 96.86 9.41 22.29
CA ALA A 2 95.93 9.78 23.34
C ALA A 2 94.73 8.81 23.38
N ASP A 3 94.40 8.36 24.59
CA ASP A 3 93.12 7.75 24.91
C ASP A 3 92.02 8.82 24.78
N GLY A 4 91.17 8.66 23.76
CA GLY A 4 89.98 9.48 23.57
C GLY A 4 88.92 9.12 24.61
N VAL A 5 88.92 9.87 25.71
CA VAL A 5 87.85 9.92 26.71
C VAL A 5 86.51 10.18 25.99
N ARG A 6 85.71 9.13 25.80
CA ARG A 6 84.30 9.29 25.41
C ARG A 6 83.56 9.91 26.59
N SER A 7 83.26 11.20 26.47
CA SER A 7 82.51 12.00 27.44
C SER A 7 81.22 11.29 27.90
N PRO A 8 80.98 11.13 29.22
CA PRO A 8 79.76 10.53 29.78
C PRO A 8 78.48 11.22 29.30
N LEU A 9 78.56 12.53 28.98
CA LEU A 9 77.44 13.33 28.47
C LEU A 9 76.97 12.87 27.08
N VAL A 10 77.87 12.42 26.21
CA VAL A 10 77.51 11.93 24.87
C VAL A 10 76.78 10.59 24.96
N ARG A 11 77.17 9.74 25.92
CA ARG A 11 76.51 8.46 26.19
C ARG A 11 75.14 8.65 26.86
N TRP A 12 75.04 9.60 27.80
CA TRP A 12 73.78 9.95 28.47
C TRP A 12 72.76 10.63 27.54
N LEU A 13 73.20 11.54 26.67
CA LEU A 13 72.34 12.17 25.65
C LEU A 13 71.86 11.14 24.61
N ARG A 14 72.71 10.18 24.24
CA ARG A 14 72.35 9.08 23.33
C ARG A 14 71.34 8.12 23.97
N GLU A 15 71.51 7.77 25.24
CA GLU A 15 70.54 6.96 25.99
C GLU A 15 69.19 7.66 26.15
N ILE A 16 69.16 8.98 26.44
CA ILE A 16 67.89 9.73 26.54
C ILE A 16 67.17 9.84 25.21
N TRP A 17 67.91 10.12 24.12
CA TRP A 17 67.34 10.20 22.79
C TRP A 17 66.92 8.84 22.24
N GLU A 18 67.69 7.79 22.46
CA GLU A 18 67.31 6.41 22.11
C GLU A 18 66.06 5.99 22.90
N ILE A 19 66.01 6.19 24.22
CA ILE A 19 64.83 5.83 25.03
C ILE A 19 63.58 6.60 24.59
N ARG A 20 63.71 7.91 24.28
CA ARG A 20 62.58 8.70 23.76
C ARG A 20 62.16 8.23 22.37
N LEU A 21 63.10 7.99 21.47
CA LEU A 21 62.82 7.47 20.12
C LEU A 21 62.15 6.10 20.18
N TYR A 22 62.64 5.18 21.01
CA TYR A 22 62.04 3.86 21.23
C TYR A 22 60.63 3.97 21.79
N ARG A 23 60.35 4.90 22.71
CA ARG A 23 59.00 5.13 23.24
C ARG A 23 58.06 5.68 22.16
N TYR A 24 58.49 6.64 21.36
CA TYR A 24 57.67 7.17 20.26
C TYR A 24 57.44 6.12 19.16
N LEU A 25 58.46 5.33 18.82
CA LEU A 25 58.35 4.25 17.86
C LEU A 25 57.43 3.13 18.37
N ALA A 26 57.56 2.75 19.65
CA ALA A 26 56.68 1.78 20.29
C ALA A 26 55.23 2.27 20.33
N LEU A 27 54.99 3.55 20.62
CA LEU A 27 53.65 4.15 20.57
C LEU A 27 53.08 4.17 19.15
N LEU A 28 53.89 4.51 18.15
CA LEU A 28 53.46 4.49 16.74
C LEU A 28 53.15 3.08 16.25
N ILE A 29 53.99 2.09 16.57
CA ILE A 29 53.76 0.68 16.23
C ILE A 29 52.51 0.18 16.95
N THR A 30 52.34 0.50 18.24
CA THR A 30 51.15 0.12 19.00
C THR A 30 49.89 0.75 18.42
N ALA A 31 49.93 2.04 18.07
CA ALA A 31 48.82 2.72 17.40
C ALA A 31 48.51 2.11 16.03
N ALA A 32 49.53 1.77 15.24
CA ALA A 32 49.37 1.13 13.94
C ALA A 32 48.78 -0.28 14.07
N VAL A 33 49.24 -1.07 15.04
CA VAL A 33 48.72 -2.41 15.34
C VAL A 33 47.28 -2.34 15.83
N LEU A 34 46.96 -1.44 16.77
CA LEU A 34 45.58 -1.26 17.27
C LEU A 34 44.65 -0.78 16.15
N THR A 35 45.10 0.16 15.31
CA THR A 35 44.34 0.63 14.15
C THR A 35 44.12 -0.52 13.16
N GLY A 36 45.17 -1.27 12.83
CA GLY A 36 45.10 -2.44 11.97
C GLY A 36 44.17 -3.53 12.51
N LEU A 37 44.20 -3.77 13.82
CA LEU A 37 43.32 -4.72 14.50
C LEU A 37 41.85 -4.25 14.43
N VAL A 38 41.57 -2.97 14.62
CA VAL A 38 40.22 -2.40 14.49
C VAL A 38 39.70 -2.54 13.06
N PHE A 39 40.53 -2.27 12.05
CA PHE A 39 40.14 -2.46 10.65
C PHE A 39 39.96 -3.93 10.29
N ALA A 40 40.84 -4.82 10.77
CA ALA A 40 40.73 -6.26 10.54
C ALA A 40 39.48 -6.85 11.21
N VAL A 41 39.20 -6.47 12.47
CA VAL A 41 37.99 -6.87 13.17
C VAL A 41 36.76 -6.36 12.42
N ARG A 42 36.72 -5.08 12.04
CA ARG A 42 35.60 -4.54 11.24
C ARG A 42 35.41 -5.28 9.93
N ALA A 43 36.47 -5.53 9.18
CA ALA A 43 36.38 -6.24 7.89
C ALA A 43 35.93 -7.70 8.04
N VAL A 44 36.23 -8.35 9.18
CA VAL A 44 35.80 -9.73 9.46
C VAL A 44 34.39 -9.78 10.07
N THR A 45 33.94 -8.70 10.72
CA THR A 45 32.59 -8.60 11.32
C THR A 45 31.58 -7.86 10.45
N ASP A 46 31.98 -7.23 9.35
CA ASP A 46 31.05 -6.58 8.41
C ASP A 46 30.29 -7.66 7.65
N GLU A 47 29.09 -7.98 8.14
CA GLU A 47 28.16 -8.85 7.45
C GLU A 47 27.76 -8.20 6.12
N ASP A 48 27.86 -8.95 5.01
CA ASP A 48 27.29 -8.49 3.75
C ASP A 48 25.76 -8.42 3.88
N ARG A 49 25.29 -7.19 4.09
CA ARG A 49 23.87 -6.87 4.25
C ARG A 49 23.19 -6.55 2.92
N SER A 50 23.89 -6.67 1.79
CA SER A 50 23.28 -6.43 0.49
C SER A 50 22.27 -7.53 0.14
N CYS A 51 21.18 -7.13 -0.54
CA CYS A 51 20.18 -8.06 -1.06
C CYS A 51 20.11 -8.00 -2.59
N ALA A 52 20.04 -6.78 -3.12
CA ALA A 52 20.03 -6.47 -4.55
C ALA A 52 20.48 -5.01 -4.74
N PRO A 53 20.80 -4.54 -5.97
CA PRO A 53 21.08 -3.13 -6.21
C PRO A 53 19.95 -2.22 -5.67
N GLY A 54 20.30 -1.36 -4.71
CA GLY A 54 19.36 -0.45 -4.05
C GLY A 54 18.56 -1.03 -2.88
N VAL A 55 18.78 -2.29 -2.52
CA VAL A 55 18.09 -3.02 -1.43
C VAL A 55 19.11 -3.67 -0.49
N ALA A 56 18.97 -3.45 0.81
CA ALA A 56 19.85 -4.02 1.83
C ALA A 56 19.09 -4.28 3.14
N ARG A 57 19.69 -5.09 4.01
CA ARG A 57 19.20 -5.36 5.37
C ARG A 57 19.60 -4.22 6.31
N PRO A 58 18.65 -3.44 6.86
CA PRO A 58 18.95 -2.44 7.86
C PRO A 58 19.64 -3.04 9.10
N ALA A 59 20.34 -2.21 9.88
CA ALA A 59 20.93 -2.65 11.14
C ALA A 59 19.85 -3.24 12.07
N GLY A 60 20.07 -4.45 12.57
CA GLY A 60 19.13 -5.14 13.47
C GLY A 60 17.86 -5.69 12.81
N SER A 61 17.81 -5.79 11.48
CA SER A 61 16.69 -6.41 10.74
C SER A 61 17.22 -7.39 9.69
N ASP A 62 16.47 -8.46 9.47
CA ASP A 62 16.74 -9.45 8.41
C ASP A 62 15.98 -9.14 7.11
N GLU A 63 15.13 -8.11 7.13
CA GLU A 63 14.31 -7.71 5.99
C GLU A 63 15.13 -6.96 4.93
N CYS A 64 14.95 -7.34 3.67
CA CYS A 64 15.53 -6.64 2.54
C CYS A 64 14.71 -5.38 2.20
N VAL A 65 15.21 -4.21 2.58
CA VAL A 65 14.51 -2.91 2.48
C VAL A 65 15.22 -2.00 1.48
N GLY A 66 14.46 -1.17 0.76
CA GLY A 66 15.01 -0.16 -0.15
C GLY A 66 14.23 -0.06 -1.44
N VAL A 67 14.91 0.25 -2.54
CA VAL A 67 14.29 0.36 -3.87
C VAL A 67 15.05 -0.52 -4.85
N ALA A 68 14.41 -1.61 -5.30
CA ALA A 68 14.96 -2.51 -6.31
C ALA A 68 14.93 -1.84 -7.68
N THR A 69 16.11 -1.61 -8.25
CA THR A 69 16.26 -0.95 -9.56
C THR A 69 16.31 -1.91 -10.75
N GLY A 70 16.24 -3.22 -10.50
CA GLY A 70 16.13 -4.30 -11.47
C GLY A 70 15.37 -5.48 -10.86
N ALA A 71 15.32 -6.63 -11.55
CA ALA A 71 14.56 -7.80 -11.10
C ALA A 71 14.97 -8.28 -9.69
N TYR A 72 14.06 -8.14 -8.72
CA TYR A 72 14.19 -8.69 -7.37
C TYR A 72 12.81 -9.05 -6.80
N ASP A 73 12.60 -10.33 -6.47
CA ASP A 73 11.30 -10.86 -6.00
C ASP A 73 11.16 -10.90 -4.47
N PHE A 74 12.13 -10.29 -3.75
CA PHE A 74 12.16 -10.21 -2.28
C PHE A 74 12.06 -11.57 -1.58
N GLY A 75 12.45 -12.65 -2.25
CA GLY A 75 12.39 -14.02 -1.71
C GLY A 75 11.02 -14.70 -1.88
N HIS A 76 10.10 -14.08 -2.63
CA HIS A 76 8.76 -14.61 -2.90
C HIS A 76 8.63 -15.06 -4.37
N PRO A 77 8.72 -16.38 -4.66
CA PRO A 77 8.65 -16.91 -6.02
C PRO A 77 7.40 -16.49 -6.80
N GLN A 78 6.28 -16.24 -6.11
CA GLN A 78 5.03 -15.81 -6.75
C GLN A 78 5.11 -14.43 -7.41
N LEU A 79 6.04 -13.57 -6.98
CA LEU A 79 6.26 -12.24 -7.60
C LEU A 79 7.17 -12.30 -8.83
N ARG A 80 7.89 -13.41 -9.02
CA ARG A 80 9.01 -13.51 -9.96
C ARG A 80 8.64 -13.17 -11.40
N ASP A 81 7.51 -13.66 -11.89
CA ASP A 81 7.13 -13.46 -13.29
C ASP A 81 6.77 -12.00 -13.57
N ALA A 82 5.98 -11.38 -12.67
CA ALA A 82 5.63 -9.97 -12.78
C ALA A 82 6.87 -9.06 -12.63
N VAL A 83 7.76 -9.34 -11.66
CA VAL A 83 9.04 -8.64 -11.47
C VAL A 83 9.92 -8.72 -12.72
N ARG A 84 10.02 -9.91 -13.34
CA ARG A 84 10.78 -10.09 -14.58
C ARG A 84 10.13 -9.38 -15.75
N ALA A 85 8.80 -9.28 -15.79
CA ALA A 85 8.10 -8.54 -16.84
C ALA A 85 8.38 -7.03 -16.73
N ILE A 86 8.37 -6.48 -15.51
CA ILE A 86 8.79 -5.10 -15.23
C ILE A 86 10.23 -4.86 -15.68
N ASP A 87 11.15 -5.77 -15.35
CA ASP A 87 12.57 -5.68 -15.73
C ASP A 87 12.75 -5.69 -17.26
N ARG A 88 12.09 -6.62 -17.96
CA ARG A 88 12.09 -6.66 -19.45
C ARG A 88 11.55 -5.38 -20.07
N GLU A 89 10.54 -4.78 -19.45
CA GLU A 89 9.95 -3.53 -19.93
C GLU A 89 10.89 -2.35 -19.69
N ASN A 90 11.52 -2.28 -18.51
CA ASN A 90 12.51 -1.27 -18.17
C ASN A 90 13.75 -1.32 -19.08
N ASP A 91 14.22 -2.52 -19.43
CA ASP A 91 15.42 -2.72 -20.27
C ASP A 91 15.25 -2.23 -21.72
N ARG A 92 14.00 -2.08 -22.18
CA ARG A 92 13.69 -1.52 -23.51
C ARG A 92 13.81 0.00 -23.55
N LEU A 93 13.87 0.66 -22.39
CA LEU A 93 13.83 2.11 -22.29
C LEU A 93 15.20 2.72 -22.61
N LYS A 94 15.20 3.72 -23.50
CA LYS A 94 16.42 4.46 -23.85
C LYS A 94 16.76 5.45 -22.74
N ALA A 95 18.03 5.44 -22.32
CA ALA A 95 18.53 6.39 -21.33
C ALA A 95 18.16 7.84 -21.70
N GLY A 96 17.64 8.59 -20.73
CA GLY A 96 17.22 9.97 -20.93
C GLY A 96 15.82 10.17 -21.54
N GLY A 97 15.16 9.11 -22.03
CA GLY A 97 13.81 9.16 -22.62
C GLY A 97 12.68 8.71 -21.69
N TYR A 98 12.97 8.47 -20.41
CA TYR A 98 12.00 8.01 -19.42
C TYR A 98 12.13 8.76 -18.09
N VAL A 99 11.09 8.59 -17.28
CA VAL A 99 11.09 8.93 -15.84
C VAL A 99 10.75 7.69 -15.02
N THR A 100 11.08 7.73 -13.73
CA THR A 100 10.85 6.60 -12.82
C THR A 100 9.60 6.84 -11.97
N VAL A 101 8.78 5.80 -11.84
CA VAL A 101 7.75 5.66 -10.82
C VAL A 101 8.14 4.52 -9.90
N ALA A 102 8.07 4.74 -8.58
CA ALA A 102 8.32 3.69 -7.60
C ALA A 102 6.99 3.12 -7.08
N LEU A 103 6.81 1.81 -7.15
CA LEU A 103 5.69 1.10 -6.55
C LEU A 103 6.04 0.76 -5.09
N MET A 104 5.39 1.42 -4.13
CA MET A 104 5.63 1.25 -2.70
C MET A 104 4.67 0.19 -2.13
N LEU A 105 5.19 -0.99 -1.84
CA LEU A 105 4.45 -2.11 -1.21
C LEU A 105 5.34 -2.83 -0.19
N PRO A 106 4.77 -3.51 0.83
CA PRO A 106 5.52 -4.23 1.84
C PRO A 106 6.00 -5.60 1.33
N TYR A 107 6.94 -5.61 0.36
CA TYR A 107 7.38 -6.82 -0.35
C TYR A 107 8.00 -7.93 0.51
N THR A 108 8.38 -7.65 1.75
CA THR A 108 8.88 -8.65 2.71
C THR A 108 7.79 -9.23 3.62
N ALA A 109 6.53 -8.83 3.43
CA ALA A 109 5.39 -9.44 4.11
C ALA A 109 5.19 -10.89 3.64
N ALA A 110 4.97 -11.80 4.58
CA ALA A 110 4.88 -13.23 4.30
C ALA A 110 3.48 -13.84 4.54
N THR A 111 2.54 -13.05 5.07
CA THR A 111 1.16 -13.53 5.26
C THR A 111 0.50 -13.79 3.91
N PRO A 112 -0.08 -14.99 3.67
CA PRO A 112 -0.53 -15.38 2.33
C PRO A 112 -1.51 -14.40 1.68
N SER A 113 -2.47 -13.86 2.45
CA SER A 113 -3.42 -12.86 1.95
C SER A 113 -2.67 -11.62 1.43
N THR A 114 -1.85 -11.01 2.29
CA THR A 114 -1.03 -9.84 1.95
C THR A 114 -0.10 -10.09 0.76
N LEU A 115 0.49 -11.28 0.66
CA LEU A 115 1.38 -11.62 -0.44
C LEU A 115 0.63 -11.71 -1.78
N SER A 116 -0.60 -12.24 -1.77
CA SER A 116 -1.49 -12.25 -2.94
C SER A 116 -1.87 -10.85 -3.36
N ASP A 117 -2.19 -9.95 -2.43
CA ASP A 117 -2.49 -8.55 -2.77
C ASP A 117 -1.29 -7.86 -3.41
N ILE A 118 -0.09 -8.04 -2.83
CA ILE A 118 1.14 -7.48 -3.38
C ILE A 118 1.35 -8.00 -4.81
N GLN A 119 1.14 -9.31 -5.05
CA GLN A 119 1.24 -9.89 -6.39
C GLN A 119 0.29 -9.20 -7.36
N HIS A 120 -0.99 -9.09 -6.99
CA HIS A 120 -2.01 -8.49 -7.83
C HIS A 120 -1.74 -7.00 -8.10
N GLU A 121 -1.36 -6.21 -7.09
CA GLU A 121 -1.01 -4.79 -7.28
C GLU A 121 0.22 -4.62 -8.19
N VAL A 122 1.25 -5.46 -8.06
CA VAL A 122 2.43 -5.46 -8.95
C VAL A 122 2.03 -5.77 -10.39
N GLN A 123 1.18 -6.78 -10.60
CA GLN A 123 0.68 -7.14 -11.91
C GLN A 123 -0.12 -5.99 -12.54
N GLY A 124 -1.02 -5.36 -11.78
CA GLY A 124 -1.80 -4.21 -12.23
C GLY A 124 -0.91 -3.03 -12.63
N ALA A 125 0.04 -2.66 -11.77
CA ALA A 125 0.98 -1.57 -12.03
C ALA A 125 1.85 -1.85 -13.26
N TYR A 126 2.33 -3.09 -13.44
CA TYR A 126 3.05 -3.49 -14.64
C TYR A 126 2.20 -3.36 -15.91
N LEU A 127 0.94 -3.80 -15.89
CA LEU A 127 0.09 -3.68 -17.08
C LEU A 127 -0.18 -2.22 -17.46
N ALA A 128 -0.32 -1.33 -16.46
CA ALA A 128 -0.44 0.10 -16.69
C ALA A 128 0.86 0.71 -17.25
N GLN A 129 2.04 0.29 -16.75
CA GLN A 129 3.33 0.65 -17.32
C GLN A 129 3.41 0.23 -18.80
N TRP A 130 3.10 -1.05 -19.07
CA TRP A 130 3.14 -1.61 -20.41
C TRP A 130 2.23 -0.83 -21.37
N GLN A 131 1.00 -0.57 -20.96
CA GLN A 131 0.02 0.24 -21.70
C GLN A 131 0.59 1.64 -21.99
N ALA A 132 1.08 2.33 -20.96
CA ALA A 132 1.64 3.67 -21.09
C ALA A 132 2.78 3.72 -22.12
N ASN A 133 3.66 2.73 -22.12
CA ASN A 133 4.83 2.72 -23.02
C ASN A 133 4.51 2.29 -24.46
N HIS A 134 3.40 1.59 -24.70
CA HIS A 134 3.10 0.99 -26.01
C HIS A 134 1.90 1.59 -26.76
N THR A 135 0.90 2.12 -26.05
CA THR A 135 -0.38 2.51 -26.67
C THR A 135 -0.64 4.00 -26.66
N SER A 136 0.27 4.79 -26.08
CA SER A 136 0.04 6.21 -25.86
C SER A 136 0.39 7.08 -27.08
N ASN A 137 0.44 6.51 -28.29
CA ASN A 137 0.67 7.22 -29.56
C ASN A 137 1.83 8.24 -29.53
N GLY A 138 2.93 7.91 -28.85
CA GLY A 138 4.11 8.77 -28.76
C GLY A 138 4.08 9.81 -27.63
N GLN A 139 3.11 9.77 -26.71
CA GLN A 139 3.14 10.58 -25.49
C GLN A 139 4.40 10.26 -24.66
N ALA A 140 5.13 11.32 -24.30
CA ALA A 140 6.31 11.28 -23.47
C ALA A 140 6.01 11.79 -22.05
N PRO A 141 6.80 11.40 -21.04
CA PRO A 141 7.87 10.39 -21.09
C PRO A 141 7.37 8.94 -21.13
N ALA A 142 8.27 8.05 -21.52
CA ALA A 142 8.15 6.63 -21.19
C ALA A 142 8.37 6.42 -19.67
N ILE A 143 7.87 5.30 -19.16
CA ILE A 143 7.77 5.07 -17.72
C ILE A 143 8.60 3.85 -17.34
N ARG A 144 9.56 4.08 -16.45
CA ARG A 144 10.30 3.03 -15.73
C ARG A 144 9.61 2.76 -14.40
N LEU A 145 9.32 1.50 -14.10
CA LEU A 145 8.71 1.07 -12.84
C LEU A 145 9.75 0.38 -11.96
N VAL A 146 9.88 0.79 -10.71
CA VAL A 146 10.79 0.18 -9.72
C VAL A 146 10.03 -0.20 -8.45
N LEU A 147 10.52 -1.17 -7.68
CA LEU A 147 9.82 -1.68 -6.50
C LEU A 147 10.46 -1.11 -5.22
N ALA A 148 9.68 -0.40 -4.42
CA ALA A 148 10.11 0.25 -3.18
C ALA A 148 9.53 -0.49 -1.97
N ASN A 149 10.40 -1.16 -1.19
CA ASN A 149 10.01 -1.89 0.00
C ASN A 149 10.33 -1.10 1.28
N PRO A 150 9.31 -0.73 2.09
CA PRO A 150 9.51 -0.16 3.41
C PRO A 150 9.68 -1.22 4.53
N GLY A 151 9.59 -2.51 4.22
CA GLY A 151 9.49 -3.62 5.19
C GLY A 151 8.04 -4.13 5.34
N ALA A 152 7.86 -5.31 5.93
CA ALA A 152 6.58 -6.01 6.06
C ALA A 152 5.53 -5.19 6.83
N THR A 153 5.96 -4.54 7.91
CA THR A 153 5.18 -3.60 8.74
C THR A 153 5.49 -2.14 8.43
N SER A 154 6.28 -1.90 7.38
CA SER A 154 6.80 -0.59 6.97
C SER A 154 7.66 0.12 8.02
N ASP A 155 8.21 -0.59 9.01
CA ASP A 155 9.03 0.00 10.09
C ASP A 155 10.31 0.69 9.57
N HIS A 156 10.77 0.30 8.38
CA HIS A 156 11.97 0.84 7.74
C HIS A 156 11.67 1.89 6.66
N TRP A 157 10.49 2.51 6.68
CA TRP A 157 10.08 3.52 5.70
C TRP A 157 11.11 4.64 5.49
N ARG A 158 11.84 5.07 6.54
CA ARG A 158 12.87 6.13 6.42
C ARG A 158 13.96 5.78 5.41
N THR A 159 14.47 4.55 5.47
CA THR A 159 15.52 4.05 4.56
C THR A 159 15.06 4.10 3.11
N MET A 160 13.83 3.64 2.86
CA MET A 160 13.21 3.67 1.54
C MET A 160 12.98 5.13 1.07
N VAL A 161 12.43 6.01 1.91
CA VAL A 161 12.18 7.42 1.56
C VAL A 161 13.48 8.16 1.25
N ASP A 162 14.55 7.95 2.03
CA ASP A 162 15.85 8.56 1.76
C ASP A 162 16.43 8.10 0.41
N ARG A 163 16.21 6.83 0.03
CA ARG A 163 16.60 6.32 -1.29
C ARG A 163 15.77 6.98 -2.40
N LEU A 164 14.45 7.08 -2.24
CA LEU A 164 13.56 7.71 -3.21
C LEU A 164 13.89 9.20 -3.42
N GLU A 165 14.24 9.94 -2.36
CA GLU A 165 14.69 11.33 -2.49
C GLU A 165 15.97 11.45 -3.32
N ARG A 166 16.95 10.56 -3.12
CA ARG A 166 18.16 10.52 -3.95
C ARG A 166 17.83 10.21 -5.41
N MET A 167 16.89 9.31 -5.67
CA MET A 167 16.42 9.00 -7.02
C MET A 167 15.67 10.18 -7.68
N ALA A 168 14.95 10.97 -6.89
CA ALA A 168 14.23 12.15 -7.37
C ALA A 168 15.17 13.28 -7.80
N LYS A 169 16.26 13.48 -7.04
CA LYS A 169 17.30 14.50 -7.28
C LYS A 169 18.40 14.04 -8.25
N GLY A 170 18.49 12.73 -8.52
CA GLY A 170 19.55 12.11 -9.31
C GLY A 170 19.15 11.74 -10.73
N ALA A 171 20.00 10.92 -11.37
CA ALA A 171 19.82 10.47 -12.74
C ALA A 171 18.63 9.52 -12.95
N ASP A 172 18.14 8.88 -11.88
CA ASP A 172 16.95 8.01 -11.93
C ASP A 172 15.67 8.77 -12.29
N ARG A 173 15.62 10.08 -12.07
CA ARG A 173 14.46 10.95 -12.38
C ARG A 173 13.15 10.37 -11.82
N LEU A 174 13.14 10.02 -10.53
CA LEU A 174 11.89 9.64 -9.86
C LEU A 174 10.91 10.83 -9.92
N ARG A 175 9.67 10.58 -10.35
CA ARG A 175 8.62 11.60 -10.48
C ARG A 175 7.34 11.32 -9.71
N ALA A 176 7.11 10.07 -9.31
CA ALA A 176 6.01 9.73 -8.43
C ALA A 176 6.32 8.45 -7.65
N VAL A 177 5.64 8.29 -6.51
CA VAL A 177 5.46 7.01 -5.82
C VAL A 177 4.01 6.58 -6.01
N ALA A 178 3.76 5.35 -6.43
CA ALA A 178 2.43 4.76 -6.55
C ALA A 178 2.29 3.54 -5.63
N GLY A 179 1.07 3.04 -5.43
CA GLY A 179 0.84 1.72 -4.82
C GLY A 179 0.69 1.69 -3.30
N VAL A 180 0.74 2.81 -2.56
CA VAL A 180 0.62 2.76 -1.09
C VAL A 180 -0.65 2.00 -0.70
N GLY A 181 -0.49 0.76 -0.21
CA GLY A 181 -1.57 -0.24 -0.18
C GLY A 181 -2.20 -0.47 1.20
N GLN A 182 -1.68 0.15 2.26
CA GLN A 182 -2.24 -0.04 3.60
C GLN A 182 -2.25 1.25 4.42
N SER A 183 -3.39 1.54 5.06
CA SER A 183 -3.52 2.67 5.98
C SER A 183 -2.99 2.35 7.38
N THR A 184 -1.66 2.30 7.53
CA THR A 184 -0.95 2.08 8.80
C THR A 184 -0.28 3.36 9.30
N ASP A 185 0.09 3.42 10.58
CA ASP A 185 0.81 4.59 11.13
C ASP A 185 2.18 4.79 10.46
N ASN A 186 2.86 3.72 10.07
CA ASN A 186 4.14 3.80 9.37
C ASN A 186 3.99 4.28 7.93
N ASN A 187 2.99 3.79 7.19
CA ASN A 187 2.71 4.29 5.84
C ASN A 187 2.26 5.75 5.87
N LYS A 188 1.47 6.16 6.87
CA LYS A 188 1.13 7.57 7.07
C LYS A 188 2.37 8.45 7.27
N LYS A 189 3.34 8.01 8.07
CA LYS A 189 4.63 8.73 8.24
C LYS A 189 5.45 8.76 6.95
N ALA A 190 5.49 7.65 6.21
CA ALA A 190 6.18 7.56 4.94
C ALA A 190 5.61 8.53 3.91
N VAL A 191 4.29 8.56 3.74
CA VAL A 191 3.58 9.48 2.83
C VAL A 191 3.81 10.93 3.26
N ALA A 192 3.66 11.25 4.55
CA ALA A 192 3.96 12.59 5.06
C ALA A 192 5.37 13.03 4.68
N GLU A 193 6.38 12.17 4.90
CA GLU A 193 7.76 12.52 4.58
C GLU A 193 8.03 12.64 3.08
N LEU A 194 7.48 11.75 2.25
CA LEU A 194 7.57 11.84 0.79
C LEU A 194 7.00 13.15 0.27
N THR A 195 5.77 13.47 0.67
CA THR A 195 5.08 14.71 0.26
C THR A 195 5.78 15.96 0.80
N ARG A 196 6.32 15.92 2.03
CA ARG A 196 7.12 17.02 2.59
C ARG A 196 8.41 17.26 1.80
N ARG A 197 8.98 16.22 1.20
CA ARG A 197 10.14 16.31 0.28
C ARG A 197 9.74 16.67 -1.16
N GLY A 198 8.45 16.95 -1.39
CA GLY A 198 7.91 17.31 -2.70
C GLY A 198 7.80 16.14 -3.67
N ILE A 199 7.87 14.89 -3.19
CA ILE A 199 7.68 13.69 -4.02
C ILE A 199 6.18 13.38 -4.07
N PRO A 200 5.52 13.48 -5.23
CA PRO A 200 4.11 13.15 -5.37
C PRO A 200 3.84 11.68 -5.06
N VAL A 201 2.70 11.42 -4.44
CA VAL A 201 2.27 10.07 -4.05
C VAL A 201 0.89 9.79 -4.59
N VAL A 202 0.70 8.62 -5.19
CA VAL A 202 -0.60 8.05 -5.54
C VAL A 202 -0.88 6.86 -4.64
N GLY A 203 -1.84 7.03 -3.73
CA GLY A 203 -2.35 5.95 -2.89
C GLY A 203 -3.23 5.00 -3.68
N ALA A 204 -2.87 3.71 -3.67
CA ALA A 204 -3.67 2.64 -4.26
C ALA A 204 -4.84 2.30 -3.34
N SER A 205 -4.56 1.69 -2.18
CA SER A 205 -5.57 1.10 -1.29
C SER A 205 -5.64 1.80 0.08
N ILE A 206 -5.21 3.06 0.17
CA ILE A 206 -5.31 3.86 1.41
C ILE A 206 -6.66 4.58 1.54
N THR A 207 -7.54 3.99 2.34
CA THR A 207 -8.90 4.49 2.61
C THR A 207 -9.02 5.36 3.87
N ALA A 208 -8.05 5.32 4.79
CA ALA A 208 -8.18 6.04 6.07
C ALA A 208 -8.32 7.56 5.89
N ASP A 209 -9.33 8.15 6.52
CA ASP A 209 -9.65 9.58 6.43
C ASP A 209 -8.51 10.47 6.96
N ASN A 210 -7.71 9.96 7.90
CA ASN A 210 -6.57 10.67 8.46
C ASN A 210 -5.25 10.42 7.70
N LEU A 211 -5.30 9.67 6.60
CA LEU A 211 -4.28 9.54 5.56
C LEU A 211 -4.84 10.12 4.25
N ALA A 212 -5.45 11.29 4.37
CA ALA A 212 -6.05 12.06 3.28
C ALA A 212 -5.88 13.56 3.55
N ASN A 213 -6.09 14.36 2.51
CA ASN A 213 -6.11 15.82 2.56
C ASN A 213 -7.54 16.34 2.68
N GLY A 214 -7.72 17.65 2.88
CA GLY A 214 -9.03 18.31 2.99
C GLY A 214 -9.71 18.20 4.35
N GLN A 215 -9.27 17.28 5.22
CA GLN A 215 -9.83 17.14 6.56
C GLN A 215 -9.61 18.42 7.38
N HIS A 216 -10.72 19.00 7.87
CA HIS A 216 -10.73 20.28 8.57
C HIS A 216 -10.06 21.43 7.77
N GLY A 217 -10.12 21.37 6.44
CA GLY A 217 -9.54 22.38 5.55
C GLY A 217 -8.00 22.39 5.51
N LYS A 218 -7.35 21.26 5.84
CA LYS A 218 -5.90 21.12 5.86
C LYS A 218 -5.42 20.01 4.92
N ASP A 219 -4.26 20.24 4.32
CA ASP A 219 -3.59 19.27 3.44
C ASP A 219 -2.26 18.81 4.06
N PRO A 220 -2.30 17.88 5.04
CA PRO A 220 -1.09 17.37 5.68
C PRO A 220 -0.17 16.57 4.75
N PHE A 221 -0.64 16.18 3.55
CA PHE A 221 0.10 15.41 2.56
C PHE A 221 0.08 16.11 1.18
N PRO A 222 0.72 17.28 1.02
CA PRO A 222 0.68 18.02 -0.23
C PRO A 222 1.26 17.20 -1.40
N GLY A 223 0.49 17.03 -2.47
CA GLY A 223 0.88 16.17 -3.60
C GLY A 223 0.52 14.69 -3.42
N LEU A 224 -0.29 14.35 -2.42
CA LEU A 224 -1.00 13.06 -2.34
C LEU A 224 -2.26 13.09 -3.21
N ALA A 225 -2.42 12.08 -4.04
CA ALA A 225 -3.68 11.71 -4.67
C ALA A 225 -4.07 10.27 -4.31
N ARG A 226 -5.35 9.93 -4.42
CA ARG A 226 -5.86 8.58 -4.13
C ARG A 226 -6.81 8.12 -5.23
N VAL A 227 -6.73 6.83 -5.59
CA VAL A 227 -7.72 6.20 -6.48
C VAL A 227 -8.87 5.57 -5.71
N SER A 228 -8.62 5.17 -4.47
CA SER A 228 -9.60 4.52 -3.59
C SER A 228 -10.42 5.51 -2.75
N PRO A 229 -11.71 5.20 -2.49
CA PRO A 229 -12.59 6.01 -1.64
C PRO A 229 -12.05 6.15 -0.20
N THR A 230 -12.55 7.13 0.56
CA THR A 230 -12.31 7.16 2.01
C THR A 230 -13.13 6.09 2.74
N ASN A 231 -12.72 5.71 3.95
CA ASN A 231 -13.54 4.92 4.87
C ASN A 231 -14.89 5.60 5.15
N THR A 232 -14.95 6.94 5.18
CA THR A 232 -16.23 7.68 5.23
C THR A 232 -17.10 7.40 4.00
N ASP A 233 -16.52 7.45 2.80
CA ASP A 233 -17.24 7.20 1.54
C ASP A 233 -17.70 5.75 1.43
N GLU A 234 -16.85 4.79 1.81
CA GLU A 234 -17.21 3.37 1.90
C GLU A 234 -18.37 3.16 2.89
N ALA A 235 -18.27 3.74 4.10
CA ALA A 235 -19.33 3.63 5.09
C ALA A 235 -20.65 4.23 4.60
N ARG A 236 -20.63 5.39 3.93
CA ARG A 236 -21.82 6.01 3.33
C ARG A 236 -22.42 5.16 2.21
N ALA A 237 -21.58 4.65 1.31
CA ALA A 237 -22.02 3.79 0.21
C ALA A 237 -22.65 2.50 0.76
N LEU A 238 -22.04 1.87 1.75
CA LEU A 238 -22.54 0.66 2.40
C LEU A 238 -23.83 0.91 3.17
N ALA A 239 -23.93 2.03 3.89
CA ALA A 239 -25.12 2.44 4.64
C ALA A 239 -26.31 2.72 3.71
N SER A 240 -26.08 3.46 2.63
CA SER A 240 -27.05 3.71 1.58
C SER A 240 -27.49 2.41 0.90
N PHE A 241 -26.54 1.49 0.68
CA PHE A 241 -26.82 0.18 0.11
C PHE A 241 -27.74 -0.68 0.99
N ALA A 242 -27.39 -0.81 2.27
CA ALA A 242 -28.02 -1.73 3.21
C ALA A 242 -29.23 -1.11 3.93
N LYS A 243 -29.46 0.21 3.78
CA LYS A 243 -30.46 0.97 4.55
C LYS A 243 -30.29 0.75 6.05
N VAL A 244 -29.05 0.92 6.52
CA VAL A 244 -28.68 0.67 7.92
C VAL A 244 -29.56 1.48 8.87
N ASP A 245 -30.20 0.79 9.80
CA ASP A 245 -31.00 1.37 10.88
C ASP A 245 -30.20 1.29 12.18
N ALA A 246 -29.91 2.45 12.77
CA ALA A 246 -29.16 2.56 14.02
C ALA A 246 -29.81 1.77 15.17
N GLY A 247 -31.14 1.68 15.22
CA GLY A 247 -31.87 0.94 16.25
C GLY A 247 -31.73 -0.59 16.14
N ARG A 248 -31.23 -1.09 15.00
CA ARG A 248 -31.15 -2.52 14.67
C ARG A 248 -29.72 -2.98 14.38
N ALA A 249 -28.74 -2.16 14.72
CA ALA A 249 -27.34 -2.41 14.41
C ALA A 249 -26.43 -2.29 15.64
N LEU A 250 -25.40 -3.13 15.67
CA LEU A 250 -24.31 -3.14 16.65
C LEU A 250 -22.97 -2.89 15.95
N LEU A 251 -22.07 -2.12 16.57
CA LEU A 251 -20.70 -1.94 16.09
C LEU A 251 -19.73 -2.83 16.87
N VAL A 252 -18.86 -3.55 16.15
CA VAL A 252 -17.69 -4.26 16.68
C VAL A 252 -16.42 -3.63 16.10
N TYR A 253 -15.44 -3.26 16.92
CA TYR A 253 -14.31 -2.44 16.46
C TYR A 253 -12.96 -2.74 17.13
N ASP A 254 -11.87 -2.46 16.41
CA ASP A 254 -10.48 -2.54 16.91
C ASP A 254 -10.14 -1.39 17.86
N LYS A 255 -9.61 -1.73 19.04
CA LYS A 255 -9.11 -0.79 20.05
C LYS A 255 -7.67 -1.17 20.45
N PRO A 256 -6.68 -0.24 20.34
CA PRO A 256 -6.84 1.20 20.08
C PRO A 256 -7.00 1.59 18.60
N GLY A 257 -6.97 0.64 17.68
CA GLY A 257 -7.03 0.90 16.23
C GLY A 257 -5.73 1.45 15.64
N ASP A 258 -5.58 1.27 14.33
CA ASP A 258 -4.62 1.92 13.44
C ASP A 258 -5.36 2.96 12.58
N PRO A 259 -4.69 3.71 11.67
CA PRO A 259 -5.36 4.68 10.80
C PRO A 259 -6.59 4.14 10.09
N TYR A 260 -6.51 2.93 9.50
CA TYR A 260 -7.66 2.28 8.85
C TYR A 260 -8.82 2.07 9.81
N THR A 261 -8.61 1.23 10.82
CA THR A 261 -9.69 0.74 11.70
C THR A 261 -10.32 1.85 12.51
N ARG A 262 -9.53 2.84 12.94
CA ARG A 262 -10.01 3.97 13.74
C ARG A 262 -10.91 4.91 12.95
N THR A 263 -10.59 5.21 11.68
CA THR A 263 -11.48 6.08 10.90
C THR A 263 -12.70 5.33 10.39
N LEU A 264 -12.58 4.04 10.05
CA LEU A 264 -13.75 3.20 9.77
C LEU A 264 -14.69 3.08 10.97
N GLN A 265 -14.14 2.87 12.17
CA GLN A 265 -14.89 2.90 13.43
C GLN A 265 -15.62 4.24 13.58
N THR A 266 -14.93 5.36 13.35
CA THR A 266 -15.52 6.70 13.48
C THR A 266 -16.70 6.87 12.51
N SER A 267 -16.53 6.46 11.26
CA SER A 267 -17.56 6.53 10.23
C SER A 267 -18.77 5.65 10.55
N PHE A 268 -18.55 4.41 10.99
CA PHE A 268 -19.64 3.53 11.43
C PHE A 268 -20.33 4.01 12.71
N ALA A 269 -19.58 4.53 13.69
CA ALA A 269 -20.17 5.09 14.90
C ALA A 269 -21.09 6.28 14.60
N ALA A 270 -20.75 7.12 13.61
CA ALA A 270 -21.60 8.22 13.17
C ALA A 270 -22.94 7.74 12.60
N LEU A 271 -22.96 6.60 11.91
CA LEU A 271 -24.19 5.97 11.39
C LEU A 271 -25.07 5.37 12.49
N LEU A 272 -24.49 5.00 13.63
CA LEU A 272 -25.18 4.37 14.75
C LEU A 272 -25.56 5.34 15.88
N LYS A 273 -25.56 6.65 15.61
CA LYS A 273 -25.96 7.64 16.61
C LYS A 273 -27.41 7.38 17.07
N GLY A 274 -27.57 7.06 18.35
CA GLY A 274 -28.88 6.69 18.93
C GLY A 274 -29.15 5.18 18.98
N SER A 275 -28.19 4.34 18.60
CA SER A 275 -28.28 2.88 18.81
C SER A 275 -28.45 2.56 20.31
N PRO A 276 -29.30 1.57 20.66
CA PRO A 276 -29.53 1.17 22.04
C PRO A 276 -28.38 0.34 22.64
N TYR A 277 -27.40 -0.08 21.82
CA TYR A 277 -26.31 -0.96 22.26
C TYR A 277 -24.95 -0.25 22.24
N GLU A 278 -24.16 -0.50 23.28
CA GLU A 278 -22.77 -0.03 23.33
C GLU A 278 -21.92 -0.74 22.25
N PRO A 279 -21.07 -0.01 21.50
CA PRO A 279 -20.10 -0.62 20.60
C PRO A 279 -19.14 -1.57 21.32
N GLN A 280 -18.87 -2.73 20.73
CA GLN A 280 -18.05 -3.80 21.33
C GLN A 280 -16.59 -3.75 20.84
N PRO A 281 -15.62 -3.47 21.72
CA PRO A 281 -14.21 -3.43 21.33
C PRO A 281 -13.58 -4.83 21.27
N PHE A 282 -12.57 -5.00 20.43
CA PHE A 282 -11.57 -6.06 20.53
C PHE A 282 -10.16 -5.46 20.42
N THR A 283 -9.15 -6.16 20.92
CA THR A 283 -7.74 -5.71 20.86
C THR A 283 -6.90 -6.76 20.15
N PRO A 284 -6.47 -6.51 18.90
CA PRO A 284 -5.55 -7.40 18.19
C PRO A 284 -4.10 -7.20 18.68
N PRO A 285 -3.18 -8.10 18.27
CA PRO A 285 -1.74 -7.82 18.38
C PRO A 285 -1.35 -6.53 17.65
N ALA A 286 -0.18 -5.98 17.98
CA ALA A 286 0.33 -4.77 17.32
C ALA A 286 0.47 -4.97 15.79
N ASP A 287 1.02 -6.12 15.39
CA ASP A 287 0.92 -6.63 14.03
C ASP A 287 -0.45 -7.30 13.84
N ARG A 288 -1.34 -6.60 13.13
CA ARG A 288 -2.73 -7.03 12.90
C ARG A 288 -2.85 -8.23 11.97
N THR A 289 -1.77 -8.59 11.26
CA THR A 289 -1.74 -9.80 10.42
C THR A 289 -1.62 -11.08 11.26
N GLN A 290 -1.26 -10.95 12.54
CA GLN A 290 -1.14 -12.07 13.46
C GLN A 290 -2.49 -12.49 14.05
N GLU A 291 -2.62 -13.78 14.35
CA GLU A 291 -3.83 -14.37 14.91
C GLU A 291 -4.18 -13.82 16.30
N GLY A 292 -3.18 -13.71 17.18
CA GLY A 292 -3.39 -13.24 18.56
C GLY A 292 -4.45 -14.02 19.35
N THR A 293 -5.12 -13.32 20.26
CA THR A 293 -6.17 -13.88 21.13
C THR A 293 -7.57 -13.36 20.80
N THR A 294 -7.74 -12.60 19.73
CA THR A 294 -9.01 -11.95 19.36
C THR A 294 -10.15 -12.94 19.13
N ALA A 295 -9.84 -14.18 18.71
CA ALA A 295 -10.83 -15.25 18.63
C ALA A 295 -11.56 -15.50 19.97
N ASN A 296 -10.87 -15.40 21.13
CA ASN A 296 -11.49 -15.56 22.45
C ASN A 296 -12.49 -14.43 22.75
N THR A 297 -12.09 -13.19 22.44
CA THR A 297 -12.96 -12.01 22.57
C THR A 297 -14.15 -12.11 21.64
N PHE A 298 -13.97 -12.57 20.40
CA PHE A 298 -15.08 -12.74 19.47
C PHE A 298 -16.10 -13.79 19.94
N ARG A 299 -15.67 -14.89 20.58
CA ARG A 299 -16.62 -15.81 21.23
C ARG A 299 -17.45 -15.10 22.30
N GLN A 300 -16.87 -14.18 23.07
CA GLN A 300 -17.61 -13.41 24.08
C GLN A 300 -18.57 -12.42 23.41
N ILE A 301 -18.13 -11.72 22.37
CA ILE A 301 -18.95 -10.77 21.61
C ILE A 301 -20.14 -11.49 20.97
N THR A 302 -20.04 -12.75 20.52
CA THR A 302 -21.19 -13.46 19.96
C THR A 302 -22.30 -13.71 20.98
N HIS A 303 -21.96 -13.88 22.27
CA HIS A 303 -22.97 -13.92 23.34
C HIS A 303 -23.70 -12.57 23.45
N LEU A 304 -22.95 -11.46 23.47
CA LEU A 304 -23.52 -10.11 23.55
C LEU A 304 -24.40 -9.79 22.34
N VAL A 305 -23.97 -10.19 21.14
CA VAL A 305 -24.79 -10.10 19.91
C VAL A 305 -26.10 -10.87 20.08
N CYS A 306 -26.06 -12.08 20.65
CA CYS A 306 -27.26 -12.88 20.89
C CYS A 306 -28.20 -12.28 21.95
N ASP A 307 -27.67 -11.52 22.90
CA ASP A 307 -28.43 -10.86 23.97
C ASP A 307 -29.14 -9.57 23.50
N THR A 308 -28.82 -9.08 22.29
CA THR A 308 -29.56 -7.96 21.68
C THR A 308 -31.01 -8.33 21.34
N SER A 309 -31.86 -7.32 21.13
CA SER A 309 -33.24 -7.45 20.67
C SER A 309 -33.30 -8.31 19.40
N ALA A 310 -34.35 -9.10 19.25
CA ALA A 310 -34.58 -9.92 18.06
C ALA A 310 -34.64 -9.10 16.74
N GLU A 311 -34.94 -7.80 16.83
CA GLU A 311 -34.94 -6.88 15.68
C GLU A 311 -33.53 -6.46 15.23
N THR A 312 -32.51 -6.65 16.08
CA THR A 312 -31.12 -6.38 15.73
C THR A 312 -30.63 -7.47 14.77
N ASP A 313 -30.32 -7.08 13.54
CA ASP A 313 -29.93 -7.99 12.47
C ASP A 313 -28.67 -7.54 11.72
N THR A 314 -28.09 -6.40 12.10
CA THR A 314 -26.95 -5.80 11.42
C THR A 314 -25.77 -5.66 12.38
N ILE A 315 -24.59 -6.05 11.92
CA ILE A 315 -23.34 -5.88 12.66
C ILE A 315 -22.39 -5.10 11.77
N LEU A 316 -22.02 -3.89 12.19
CA LEU A 316 -20.95 -3.13 11.54
C LEU A 316 -19.62 -3.59 12.14
N PHE A 317 -18.66 -3.99 11.32
CA PHE A 317 -17.35 -4.46 11.76
C PHE A 317 -16.23 -3.54 11.27
N ALA A 318 -15.54 -2.88 12.20
CA ALA A 318 -14.40 -2.02 11.93
C ALA A 318 -13.09 -2.68 12.41
N GLY A 319 -12.50 -3.53 11.57
CA GLY A 319 -11.30 -4.30 11.87
C GLY A 319 -10.60 -4.79 10.60
N ARG A 320 -9.38 -5.35 10.74
CA ARG A 320 -8.62 -5.93 9.62
C ARG A 320 -9.09 -7.34 9.27
N HIS A 321 -8.76 -7.80 8.07
CA HIS A 321 -9.21 -9.07 7.50
C HIS A 321 -8.90 -10.30 8.38
N THR A 322 -7.74 -10.35 9.04
CA THR A 322 -7.40 -11.46 9.94
C THR A 322 -8.40 -11.58 11.10
N GLN A 323 -8.77 -10.46 11.70
CA GLN A 323 -9.75 -10.42 12.80
C GLN A 323 -11.19 -10.55 12.29
N LEU A 324 -11.51 -9.99 11.13
CA LEU A 324 -12.80 -10.18 10.47
C LEU A 324 -13.09 -11.66 10.24
N ARG A 325 -12.13 -12.42 9.68
CA ARG A 325 -12.25 -13.88 9.53
C ARG A 325 -12.57 -14.55 10.87
N GLN A 326 -11.80 -14.25 11.93
CA GLN A 326 -12.02 -14.87 13.24
C GLN A 326 -13.42 -14.55 13.79
N PHE A 327 -13.91 -13.33 13.56
CA PHE A 327 -15.25 -12.93 13.98
C PHE A 327 -16.34 -13.65 13.18
N VAL A 328 -16.19 -13.79 11.86
CA VAL A 328 -17.12 -14.55 11.00
C VAL A 328 -17.18 -16.02 11.45
N ASN A 329 -16.02 -16.65 11.70
CA ASN A 329 -15.96 -18.02 12.20
C ASN A 329 -16.67 -18.15 13.57
N ALA A 330 -16.47 -17.18 14.47
CA ALA A 330 -17.13 -17.17 15.78
C ALA A 330 -18.66 -16.99 15.65
N LEU A 331 -19.13 -16.13 14.74
CA LEU A 331 -20.56 -15.95 14.47
C LEU A 331 -21.20 -17.21 13.89
N GLY A 332 -20.45 -17.98 13.09
CA GLY A 332 -20.88 -19.29 12.58
C GLY A 332 -21.21 -20.31 13.66
N THR A 333 -20.66 -20.14 14.87
CA THR A 333 -20.83 -21.06 16.01
C THR A 333 -21.61 -20.43 17.18
N ARG A 334 -22.24 -19.27 16.98
CA ARG A 334 -23.01 -18.55 18.01
C ARG A 334 -24.19 -19.37 18.55
N GLY A 335 -24.63 -19.06 19.78
CA GLY A 335 -25.76 -19.77 20.41
C GLY A 335 -27.12 -19.51 19.75
N CYS A 336 -27.36 -18.31 19.24
CA CYS A 336 -28.62 -17.88 18.63
C CYS A 336 -28.68 -18.12 17.11
N GLN A 337 -28.49 -19.36 16.66
CA GLN A 337 -28.45 -19.71 15.22
C GLN A 337 -29.77 -19.48 14.47
N ASN A 338 -30.88 -19.43 15.19
CA ASN A 338 -32.19 -19.07 14.66
C ASN A 338 -32.31 -17.59 14.25
N ARG A 339 -31.43 -16.72 14.75
CA ARG A 339 -31.41 -15.29 14.40
C ARG A 339 -30.61 -15.07 13.13
N LYS A 340 -31.09 -14.17 12.26
CA LYS A 340 -30.39 -13.75 11.05
C LYS A 340 -29.53 -12.52 11.32
N PHE A 341 -28.27 -12.57 10.89
CA PHE A 341 -27.37 -11.43 10.95
C PHE A 341 -26.72 -11.12 9.61
N THR A 342 -26.52 -9.83 9.34
CA THR A 342 -25.72 -9.31 8.25
C THR A 342 -24.52 -8.56 8.83
N VAL A 343 -23.33 -9.06 8.57
CA VAL A 343 -22.08 -8.33 8.85
C VAL A 343 -21.80 -7.41 7.68
N LEU A 344 -21.61 -6.13 7.99
CA LEU A 344 -21.22 -5.07 7.05
C LEU A 344 -19.83 -4.56 7.44
N THR A 345 -18.90 -4.51 6.49
CA THR A 345 -17.51 -4.10 6.74
C THR A 345 -16.89 -3.40 5.53
N GLY A 346 -15.71 -2.83 5.70
CA GLY A 346 -14.96 -2.13 4.64
C GLY A 346 -14.26 -3.08 3.66
N ASP A 347 -13.39 -2.50 2.83
CA ASP A 347 -12.52 -3.16 1.83
C ASP A 347 -11.73 -4.38 2.31
N GLU A 348 -11.36 -4.45 3.59
CA GLU A 348 -10.69 -5.64 4.15
C GLU A 348 -11.52 -6.93 4.05
N GLY A 349 -12.82 -6.83 3.74
CA GLY A 349 -13.64 -7.99 3.39
C GLY A 349 -13.21 -8.72 2.13
N SER A 350 -12.53 -8.07 1.18
CA SER A 350 -12.11 -8.67 -0.11
C SER A 350 -11.08 -9.80 0.08
N TYR A 351 -10.31 -9.73 1.17
CA TYR A 351 -9.25 -10.65 1.53
C TYR A 351 -9.80 -12.03 1.96
N LEU A 352 -11.06 -12.08 2.41
CA LEU A 352 -11.65 -13.32 2.93
C LEU A 352 -11.93 -14.35 1.83
N SER A 353 -12.05 -13.93 0.57
CA SER A 353 -12.30 -14.86 -0.55
C SER A 353 -11.17 -15.88 -0.72
N GLY A 354 -9.91 -15.46 -0.50
CA GLY A 354 -8.73 -16.31 -0.57
C GLY A 354 -8.28 -16.91 0.77
N ASP A 355 -8.90 -16.54 1.90
CA ASP A 355 -8.46 -16.97 3.22
C ASP A 355 -8.89 -18.42 3.52
N LYS A 356 -7.92 -19.33 3.47
CA LYS A 356 -8.11 -20.77 3.74
C LYS A 356 -8.55 -21.09 5.16
N LYS A 357 -8.40 -20.16 6.11
CA LYS A 357 -8.83 -20.34 7.51
C LYS A 357 -10.26 -19.86 7.74
N LEU A 358 -10.91 -19.25 6.75
CA LEU A 358 -12.32 -18.88 6.82
C LEU A 358 -13.17 -20.15 6.86
N ASP A 359 -13.97 -20.30 7.91
CA ASP A 359 -14.99 -21.33 7.97
C ASP A 359 -16.21 -20.89 7.16
N ARG A 360 -16.25 -21.29 5.88
CA ARG A 360 -17.36 -20.94 4.98
C ARG A 360 -18.70 -21.52 5.42
N THR A 361 -18.70 -22.58 6.24
CA THR A 361 -19.95 -23.09 6.81
C THR A 361 -20.60 -22.08 7.74
N ALA A 362 -19.85 -21.12 8.30
CA ALA A 362 -20.44 -20.01 9.06
C ALA A 362 -21.53 -19.27 8.29
N LEU A 363 -21.38 -19.14 6.96
CA LEU A 363 -22.31 -18.46 6.07
C LEU A 363 -23.61 -19.24 5.82
N THR A 364 -23.65 -20.54 6.13
CA THR A 364 -24.88 -21.35 6.03
C THR A 364 -25.77 -21.21 7.28
N HIS A 365 -25.29 -20.54 8.33
CA HIS A 365 -25.95 -20.43 9.62
C HIS A 365 -26.62 -19.07 9.79
N ASN A 366 -27.58 -18.73 8.91
CA ASN A 366 -28.32 -17.45 8.91
C ASN A 366 -27.41 -16.21 9.02
N LEU A 367 -26.22 -16.27 8.40
CA LEU A 367 -25.20 -15.24 8.45
C LEU A 367 -24.84 -14.83 7.02
N SER A 368 -24.94 -13.54 6.72
CA SER A 368 -24.40 -12.97 5.48
C SER A 368 -23.30 -11.97 5.81
N VAL A 369 -22.24 -11.95 5.01
CA VAL A 369 -21.14 -10.98 5.13
C VAL A 369 -21.10 -10.19 3.83
N ARG A 370 -21.27 -8.87 3.93
CA ARG A 370 -21.17 -7.93 2.82
C ARG A 370 -20.13 -6.89 3.12
N TYR A 371 -19.38 -6.51 2.11
CA TYR A 371 -18.29 -5.56 2.23
C TYR A 371 -18.27 -4.61 1.05
N THR A 372 -17.71 -3.42 1.26
CA THR A 372 -17.25 -2.56 0.16
C THR A 372 -15.99 -3.17 -0.42
N SER A 373 -15.82 -3.14 -1.74
CA SER A 373 -14.54 -3.44 -2.38
C SER A 373 -14.05 -2.19 -3.10
N LEU A 374 -12.75 -2.05 -3.25
CA LEU A 374 -12.14 -0.92 -3.97
C LEU A 374 -12.38 -1.03 -5.49
N ALA A 375 -12.42 -2.27 -5.98
CA ALA A 375 -12.77 -2.61 -7.36
C ALA A 375 -13.35 -4.03 -7.43
N HIS A 376 -14.02 -4.37 -8.54
CA HIS A 376 -14.45 -5.75 -8.81
C HIS A 376 -14.54 -5.98 -10.32
N PRO A 377 -14.11 -7.13 -10.87
CA PRO A 377 -14.12 -7.40 -12.31
C PRO A 377 -15.51 -7.26 -12.93
N ASP A 378 -16.53 -7.76 -12.24
CA ASP A 378 -17.92 -7.69 -12.72
C ASP A 378 -18.58 -6.31 -12.63
N ALA A 379 -17.94 -5.33 -11.97
CA ALA A 379 -18.58 -4.03 -11.71
C ALA A 379 -18.92 -3.27 -13.00
N TRP A 380 -18.07 -3.40 -14.03
CA TRP A 380 -18.16 -2.59 -15.24
C TRP A 380 -18.31 -3.40 -16.53
N VAL A 381 -17.92 -4.68 -16.55
CA VAL A 381 -17.91 -5.53 -17.77
C VAL A 381 -19.27 -5.58 -18.46
N ASN A 382 -20.36 -5.64 -17.68
CA ASN A 382 -21.74 -5.66 -18.19
C ASN A 382 -22.50 -4.37 -17.86
N ALA A 383 -21.80 -3.27 -17.55
CA ALA A 383 -22.45 -2.01 -17.21
C ALA A 383 -23.22 -1.46 -18.42
N PRO A 384 -24.49 -1.05 -18.25
CA PRO A 384 -25.22 -0.34 -19.30
C PRO A 384 -24.47 0.92 -19.72
N VAL A 385 -24.50 1.25 -21.02
CA VAL A 385 -23.87 2.48 -21.56
C VAL A 385 -24.41 3.76 -20.90
N THR A 386 -25.61 3.69 -20.30
CA THR A 386 -26.24 4.80 -19.57
C THR A 386 -25.73 4.96 -18.13
N LEU A 387 -25.03 3.98 -17.57
CA LEU A 387 -24.48 4.04 -16.22
C LEU A 387 -23.28 5.00 -16.21
N ARG A 388 -23.38 6.04 -15.37
CA ARG A 388 -22.31 7.03 -15.16
C ARG A 388 -21.30 6.54 -14.12
N GLY A 389 -20.12 7.14 -14.11
CA GLY A 389 -19.05 6.83 -13.14
C GLY A 389 -18.07 5.73 -13.57
N GLY A 390 -18.19 5.20 -14.79
CA GLY A 390 -17.31 4.19 -15.38
C GLY A 390 -17.91 3.63 -16.66
N SER A 391 -17.22 2.70 -17.33
CA SER A 391 -17.75 2.06 -18.53
C SER A 391 -17.16 0.67 -18.79
N ALA A 392 -17.89 -0.16 -19.55
CA ALA A 392 -17.39 -1.45 -20.01
C ALA A 392 -16.17 -1.30 -20.95
N ALA A 393 -16.10 -0.21 -21.73
CA ALA A 393 -14.99 0.06 -22.63
C ALA A 393 -13.69 0.33 -21.87
N ASP A 394 -13.76 1.10 -20.79
CA ASP A 394 -12.59 1.41 -19.94
C ASP A 394 -12.11 0.15 -19.21
N ALA A 395 -13.04 -0.64 -18.63
CA ALA A 395 -12.71 -1.92 -18.02
C ALA A 395 -12.10 -2.93 -19.01
N LYS A 396 -12.54 -2.88 -20.28
CA LYS A 396 -12.03 -3.76 -21.35
C LYS A 396 -10.56 -3.53 -21.68
N VAL A 397 -10.02 -2.33 -21.43
CA VAL A 397 -8.58 -2.05 -21.62
C VAL A 397 -7.74 -3.01 -20.77
N LEU A 398 -8.10 -3.16 -19.49
CA LEU A 398 -7.39 -4.08 -18.59
C LEU A 398 -7.60 -5.54 -18.98
N THR A 399 -8.84 -5.94 -19.30
CA THR A 399 -9.11 -7.34 -19.65
C THR A 399 -8.41 -7.78 -20.95
N ASP A 400 -8.27 -6.88 -21.93
CA ASP A 400 -7.51 -7.15 -23.17
C ASP A 400 -6.01 -7.29 -22.92
N LEU A 401 -5.46 -6.50 -21.99
CA LEU A 401 -4.07 -6.64 -21.56
C LEU A 401 -3.85 -7.97 -20.82
N LEU A 402 -4.77 -8.34 -19.93
CA LEU A 402 -4.72 -9.61 -19.21
C LEU A 402 -4.77 -10.81 -20.16
N ALA A 403 -5.65 -10.79 -21.17
CA ALA A 403 -5.72 -11.84 -22.18
C ALA A 403 -4.40 -12.05 -22.95
N ARG A 404 -3.57 -11.00 -23.04
CA ARG A 404 -2.26 -11.03 -23.69
C ARG A 404 -1.10 -11.31 -22.72
N SER A 405 -1.34 -11.19 -21.41
CA SER A 405 -0.32 -11.28 -20.35
C SER A 405 0.17 -12.71 -20.04
N ALA A 406 -0.38 -13.74 -20.70
CA ALA A 406 0.08 -15.11 -20.56
C ALA A 406 1.43 -15.37 -21.25
N ARG A 407 1.82 -14.54 -22.23
CA ARG A 407 3.03 -14.73 -23.05
C ARG A 407 3.60 -13.41 -23.54
N GLU A 408 4.85 -13.44 -24.02
CA GLU A 408 5.47 -12.28 -24.65
C GLU A 408 4.62 -11.73 -25.82
N PRO A 409 4.63 -10.40 -26.05
CA PRO A 409 5.52 -9.40 -25.43
C PRO A 409 5.01 -8.80 -24.11
N VAL A 410 3.81 -9.16 -23.64
CA VAL A 410 3.22 -8.62 -22.40
C VAL A 410 3.54 -9.49 -21.20
N GLY A 411 3.54 -10.81 -21.37
CA GLY A 411 3.71 -11.80 -20.32
C GLY A 411 5.00 -12.61 -20.37
N PRO A 412 5.08 -13.71 -19.60
CA PRO A 412 4.15 -14.07 -18.52
C PRO A 412 4.28 -13.14 -17.30
N ILE A 413 3.20 -13.02 -16.50
CA ILE A 413 3.18 -12.22 -15.26
C ILE A 413 2.74 -13.02 -14.02
N GLY A 414 2.69 -14.36 -14.13
CA GLY A 414 2.26 -15.27 -13.05
C GLY A 414 0.75 -15.51 -13.03
N ASP A 415 0.28 -16.17 -11.97
CA ASP A 415 -1.14 -16.46 -11.75
C ASP A 415 -1.94 -15.18 -11.54
N ILE A 416 -3.13 -15.10 -12.14
CA ILE A 416 -3.98 -13.92 -12.12
C ILE A 416 -5.27 -14.22 -11.37
N ALA A 417 -5.62 -13.33 -10.44
CA ALA A 417 -6.94 -13.21 -9.85
C ALA A 417 -7.35 -11.73 -9.83
N LEU A 418 -8.65 -11.47 -9.90
CA LEU A 418 -9.23 -10.12 -9.97
C LEU A 418 -10.25 -9.87 -8.85
N GLU A 419 -10.67 -10.92 -8.17
CA GLU A 419 -11.82 -10.95 -7.27
C GLU A 419 -11.61 -10.09 -6.02
N ASP A 420 -10.36 -9.91 -5.58
CA ASP A 420 -10.02 -9.01 -4.47
C ASP A 420 -9.91 -7.52 -4.89
N GLY A 421 -9.93 -7.25 -6.20
CA GLY A 421 -9.85 -5.91 -6.78
C GLY A 421 -8.44 -5.30 -6.82
N GLN A 422 -7.43 -5.91 -6.22
CA GLN A 422 -6.11 -5.28 -6.02
C GLN A 422 -5.36 -5.08 -7.33
N LEU A 423 -5.48 -6.00 -8.28
CA LEU A 423 -4.90 -5.83 -9.62
C LEU A 423 -5.51 -4.62 -10.34
N ILE A 424 -6.82 -4.45 -10.24
CA ILE A 424 -7.55 -3.35 -10.87
C ILE A 424 -7.11 -2.02 -10.24
N ILE A 425 -6.97 -1.97 -8.91
CA ILE A 425 -6.53 -0.76 -8.20
C ILE A 425 -5.05 -0.44 -8.46
N GLY A 426 -4.17 -1.44 -8.52
CA GLY A 426 -2.77 -1.24 -8.90
C GLY A 426 -2.62 -0.68 -10.32
N PHE A 427 -3.46 -1.15 -11.26
CA PHE A 427 -3.54 -0.61 -12.61
C PHE A 427 -3.99 0.85 -12.63
N ASP A 428 -5.03 1.19 -11.88
CA ASP A 428 -5.59 2.54 -11.82
C ASP A 428 -4.66 3.54 -11.12
N ALA A 429 -4.01 3.13 -10.03
CA ALA A 429 -3.03 3.96 -9.30
C ALA A 429 -1.83 4.31 -10.19
N MET A 430 -1.32 3.33 -10.94
CA MET A 430 -0.25 3.58 -11.89
C MET A 430 -0.71 4.42 -13.07
N THR A 431 -1.94 4.21 -13.58
CA THR A 431 -2.53 5.03 -14.65
C THR A 431 -2.65 6.49 -14.22
N LEU A 432 -3.11 6.76 -12.99
CA LEU A 432 -3.17 8.11 -12.43
C LEU A 432 -1.78 8.74 -12.29
N ALA A 433 -0.78 7.99 -11.82
CA ALA A 433 0.59 8.47 -11.73
C ALA A 433 1.15 8.86 -13.11
N VAL A 434 0.93 8.04 -14.14
CA VAL A 434 1.34 8.32 -15.52
C VAL A 434 0.62 9.55 -16.06
N HIS A 435 -0.69 9.68 -15.81
CA HIS A 435 -1.46 10.84 -16.23
C HIS A 435 -0.88 12.13 -15.64
N GLY A 436 -0.71 12.22 -14.32
CA GLY A 436 -0.14 13.41 -13.67
C GLY A 436 1.28 13.74 -14.14
N ILE A 437 2.11 12.73 -14.41
CA ILE A 437 3.46 12.93 -14.97
C ILE A 437 3.39 13.56 -16.36
N ARG A 438 2.51 13.08 -17.23
CA ARG A 438 2.40 13.55 -18.61
C ARG A 438 1.79 14.95 -18.69
N GLU A 439 0.72 15.22 -17.93
CA GLU A 439 0.13 16.56 -17.87
C GLU A 439 1.10 17.59 -17.28
N ALA A 440 1.99 17.18 -16.37
CA ALA A 440 3.05 18.04 -15.85
C ALA A 440 4.25 18.20 -16.80
N THR A 441 4.30 17.48 -17.93
CA THR A 441 5.44 17.53 -18.85
C THR A 441 5.23 18.68 -19.85
N PRO A 442 6.07 19.73 -19.82
CA PRO A 442 5.93 20.85 -20.74
C PRO A 442 6.09 20.43 -22.20
N ASP A 443 5.47 21.17 -23.12
CA ASP A 443 5.63 20.96 -24.56
C ASP A 443 7.11 20.95 -24.97
N GLY A 444 7.52 19.91 -25.70
CA GLY A 444 8.91 19.72 -26.14
C GLY A 444 9.88 19.21 -25.07
N ALA A 445 9.44 19.06 -23.81
CA ALA A 445 10.23 18.42 -22.76
C ALA A 445 9.97 16.91 -22.69
N THR A 446 10.92 16.18 -22.10
CA THR A 446 10.82 14.73 -21.84
C THR A 446 10.82 14.38 -20.36
N VAL A 447 10.92 15.39 -19.49
CA VAL A 447 10.94 15.19 -18.04
C VAL A 447 10.21 16.37 -17.39
N PRO A 448 9.12 16.13 -16.65
CA PRO A 448 8.45 17.18 -15.90
C PRO A 448 9.30 17.60 -14.69
N PRO A 449 9.21 18.85 -14.22
CA PRO A 449 9.62 19.22 -12.88
C PRO A 449 8.88 18.37 -11.84
N LEU A 450 9.59 17.87 -10.82
CA LEU A 450 8.99 17.01 -9.79
C LEU A 450 7.79 17.67 -9.09
N ALA A 451 7.92 18.96 -8.79
CA ALA A 451 6.90 19.73 -8.08
C ALA A 451 5.59 19.83 -8.88
N ASP A 452 5.67 19.85 -10.22
CA ASP A 452 4.51 20.11 -11.08
C ASP A 452 3.59 18.90 -11.21
N VAL A 453 4.11 17.68 -11.01
CA VAL A 453 3.34 16.44 -11.08
C VAL A 453 2.23 16.43 -10.02
N GLY A 454 2.55 16.80 -8.78
CA GLY A 454 1.56 16.86 -7.70
C GLY A 454 0.52 17.97 -7.87
N LEU A 455 0.85 19.02 -8.64
CA LEU A 455 -0.07 20.11 -8.95
C LEU A 455 -1.15 19.73 -9.96
N GLN A 456 -1.03 18.57 -10.62
CA GLN A 456 -2.02 18.08 -11.57
C GLN A 456 -3.24 17.44 -10.90
N TRP A 457 -3.11 16.93 -9.66
CA TRP A 457 -4.20 16.20 -9.00
C TRP A 457 -5.52 16.96 -8.95
N PRO A 458 -5.57 18.26 -8.58
CA PRO A 458 -6.81 19.02 -8.57
C PRO A 458 -7.46 19.20 -9.95
N GLN A 459 -6.72 18.95 -11.06
CA GLN A 459 -7.22 19.07 -12.43
C GLN A 459 -7.84 17.76 -12.95
N VAL A 460 -7.61 16.62 -12.30
CA VAL A 460 -8.12 15.31 -12.73
C VAL A 460 -9.63 15.21 -12.48
N LYS A 461 -10.43 15.85 -13.33
CA LYS A 461 -11.91 15.92 -13.30
C LYS A 461 -12.42 16.42 -14.64
N GLY A 462 -13.74 16.46 -14.87
CA GLY A 462 -14.22 16.97 -16.15
C GLY A 462 -13.80 16.07 -17.31
N SER A 463 -13.31 16.70 -18.37
CA SER A 463 -12.67 16.04 -19.51
C SER A 463 -11.27 15.51 -19.20
N LEU A 464 -10.64 15.94 -18.10
CA LEU A 464 -9.30 15.52 -17.66
C LEU A 464 -9.34 14.39 -16.63
N ARG A 465 -10.52 13.85 -16.31
CA ARG A 465 -10.64 12.69 -15.42
C ARG A 465 -9.85 11.50 -15.97
N VAL A 466 -9.37 10.64 -15.10
CA VAL A 466 -8.84 9.34 -15.51
C VAL A 466 -9.99 8.34 -15.60
N SER A 467 -10.15 7.71 -16.76
CA SER A 467 -11.06 6.58 -16.96
C SER A 467 -10.34 5.28 -16.58
N GLY A 468 -10.43 4.89 -15.30
CA GLY A 468 -9.83 3.67 -14.78
C GLY A 468 -10.66 2.41 -15.03
N ALA A 469 -10.03 1.25 -14.87
CA ALA A 469 -10.69 -0.04 -14.92
C ALA A 469 -11.64 -0.26 -13.72
N SER A 470 -11.42 0.42 -12.59
CA SER A 470 -12.37 0.49 -11.46
C SER A 470 -13.48 1.54 -11.66
N GLY A 471 -13.56 2.19 -12.82
CA GLY A 471 -14.44 3.31 -13.12
C GLY A 471 -13.72 4.66 -13.06
N TRP A 472 -14.46 5.76 -13.17
CA TRP A 472 -13.89 7.10 -13.20
C TRP A 472 -13.10 7.42 -11.93
N ILE A 473 -12.01 8.16 -12.11
CA ILE A 473 -11.18 8.73 -11.07
C ILE A 473 -11.22 10.24 -11.31
N CYS A 474 -11.99 10.93 -10.47
CA CYS A 474 -12.14 12.37 -10.48
C CYS A 474 -11.78 12.87 -9.09
N LEU A 475 -10.81 13.76 -8.99
CA LEU A 475 -10.23 14.17 -7.71
C LEU A 475 -10.81 15.52 -7.28
N ASP A 476 -11.09 15.68 -5.99
CA ASP A 476 -11.35 17.00 -5.40
C ASP A 476 -10.08 17.87 -5.40
N VAL A 477 -10.18 19.10 -4.88
CA VAL A 477 -9.02 20.01 -4.80
C VAL A 477 -7.92 19.52 -3.87
N HIS A 478 -8.20 18.50 -3.06
CA HIS A 478 -7.30 17.90 -2.07
C HIS A 478 -6.65 16.60 -2.57
N GLY A 479 -7.01 16.13 -3.78
CA GLY A 479 -6.50 14.88 -4.35
C GLY A 479 -7.26 13.63 -3.90
N ASN A 480 -8.44 13.77 -3.30
CA ASN A 480 -9.31 12.65 -2.92
C ASN A 480 -10.32 12.35 -4.04
N PRO A 481 -10.66 11.09 -4.29
CA PRO A 481 -11.64 10.78 -5.32
C PRO A 481 -13.05 11.20 -4.87
N TYR A 482 -13.76 11.91 -5.75
CA TYR A 482 -15.12 12.40 -5.53
C TYR A 482 -16.15 11.38 -6.01
N ASP A 483 -17.09 11.03 -5.12
CA ASP A 483 -18.24 10.13 -5.39
C ASP A 483 -17.84 8.89 -6.21
N LYS A 484 -16.71 8.30 -5.83
CA LYS A 484 -16.12 7.13 -6.48
C LYS A 484 -17.07 5.95 -6.34
N ALA A 485 -17.21 5.17 -7.41
CA ALA A 485 -17.97 3.93 -7.40
C ALA A 485 -17.43 2.96 -6.33
N VAL A 486 -18.31 2.44 -5.48
CA VAL A 486 -17.97 1.46 -4.45
C VAL A 486 -18.70 0.15 -4.72
N PRO A 487 -18.04 -0.85 -5.34
CA PRO A 487 -18.59 -2.20 -5.45
C PRO A 487 -19.00 -2.77 -4.08
N ILE A 488 -20.23 -3.26 -3.99
CA ILE A 488 -20.70 -4.04 -2.83
C ILE A 488 -20.62 -5.51 -3.20
N VAL A 489 -19.98 -6.28 -2.34
CA VAL A 489 -19.67 -7.69 -2.57
C VAL A 489 -20.18 -8.52 -1.38
N GLU A 490 -20.63 -9.74 -1.66
CA GLU A 490 -21.13 -10.68 -0.66
C GLU A 490 -20.27 -11.96 -0.67
N LEU A 491 -19.82 -12.41 0.50
CA LEU A 491 -19.15 -13.72 0.60
C LEU A 491 -20.16 -14.84 0.38
N HIS A 492 -19.75 -15.86 -0.38
CA HIS A 492 -20.62 -16.98 -0.74
C HIS A 492 -20.17 -18.29 -0.04
N PRO A 493 -21.11 -19.14 0.44
CA PRO A 493 -20.78 -20.36 1.19
C PRO A 493 -20.03 -21.42 0.37
N ASP A 494 -20.20 -21.48 -0.95
CA ASP A 494 -19.55 -22.48 -1.81
C ASP A 494 -18.11 -22.11 -2.24
N GLY A 495 -17.68 -20.87 -2.04
CA GLY A 495 -16.40 -20.38 -2.52
C GLY A 495 -16.45 -18.94 -3.00
N GLY A 496 -15.31 -18.26 -3.00
CA GLY A 496 -15.16 -16.89 -3.50
C GLY A 496 -16.13 -15.88 -2.88
N SER A 497 -16.48 -14.90 -3.71
CA SER A 497 -17.38 -13.79 -3.42
C SER A 497 -18.16 -13.40 -4.66
N ARG A 498 -19.31 -12.76 -4.47
CA ARG A 498 -20.21 -12.35 -5.55
C ARG A 498 -20.41 -10.84 -5.52
N PHE A 499 -20.16 -10.19 -6.65
CA PHE A 499 -20.56 -8.81 -6.87
C PHE A 499 -22.08 -8.66 -6.75
N VAL A 500 -22.52 -7.71 -5.93
CA VAL A 500 -23.94 -7.44 -5.71
C VAL A 500 -24.39 -6.28 -6.59
N ARG A 501 -23.74 -5.12 -6.46
CA ARG A 501 -23.96 -3.90 -7.25
C ARG A 501 -22.93 -2.85 -6.91
N ILE A 502 -22.84 -1.80 -7.72
CA ILE A 502 -22.17 -0.56 -7.34
C ILE A 502 -23.08 0.22 -6.36
N ALA A 503 -22.49 0.72 -5.28
CA ALA A 503 -23.05 1.75 -4.41
C ALA A 503 -22.24 3.04 -4.55
N TRP A 504 -22.84 4.15 -4.12
CA TRP A 504 -22.30 5.49 -4.29
C TRP A 504 -22.30 6.21 -2.95
N PRO A 505 -21.21 6.89 -2.55
CA PRO A 505 -21.16 7.69 -1.33
C PRO A 505 -22.28 8.72 -1.26
N GLU A 506 -22.61 9.37 -2.37
CA GLU A 506 -23.70 10.36 -2.48
C GLU A 506 -25.06 9.73 -2.87
N GLY A 507 -25.16 8.40 -2.84
CA GLY A 507 -26.38 7.63 -3.11
C GLY A 507 -26.79 7.54 -4.59
N LYS A 508 -26.07 8.21 -5.49
CA LYS A 508 -26.28 8.20 -6.95
C LYS A 508 -24.94 8.34 -7.66
N PRO A 509 -24.80 7.93 -8.94
CA PRO A 509 -23.57 8.13 -9.69
C PRO A 509 -23.26 9.62 -9.93
N PRO A 510 -21.97 9.98 -10.08
CA PRO A 510 -21.53 11.35 -10.34
C PRO A 510 -22.11 11.87 -11.66
N THR A 511 -22.25 13.19 -11.80
CA THR A 511 -22.70 13.81 -13.05
C THR A 511 -21.76 13.48 -14.20
N THR A 512 -22.20 13.65 -15.44
CA THR A 512 -21.39 13.32 -16.64
C THR A 512 -20.06 14.06 -16.66
N GLU A 513 -20.04 15.28 -16.12
CA GLU A 513 -18.86 16.12 -16.03
C GLU A 513 -17.92 15.63 -14.92
N CYS A 514 -18.40 14.85 -13.94
CA CYS A 514 -17.59 14.39 -12.82
C CYS A 514 -16.85 15.55 -12.11
N LEU A 515 -17.55 16.67 -11.91
CA LEU A 515 -17.04 17.85 -11.22
C LEU A 515 -17.52 17.81 -9.76
N PRO A 516 -16.59 17.79 -8.78
CA PRO A 516 -16.94 17.94 -7.38
C PRO A 516 -17.67 19.27 -7.13
N PRO A 517 -18.74 19.30 -6.32
CA PRO A 517 -19.44 20.53 -5.97
C PRO A 517 -18.57 21.44 -5.10
N SER A 518 -18.91 22.74 -5.09
CA SER A 518 -18.24 23.78 -4.28
C SER A 518 -18.35 23.58 -2.78
#